data_AF-H8KT48-F1
#
_entry.id   AF-H8KT48-F1
#
_cell.length_a   1.000
_cell.length_b   1.000
_cell.length_c   1.000
_cell.angle_alpha   90.00
_cell.angle_beta   90.00
_cell.angle_gamma   90.00
#
_symmetry.space_group_name_H-M   'P 1'
#
loop_
_entity.id
_entity.type
_entity.pdbx_description
1 polymer ?
#
loop_
_entity_poly.entity_id
_entity_poly.type
_entity_poly.pdbx_seq_one_letter_code
_entity_poly.pdbx_strand_id
1 'polypeptide(L)' 'MTINKKIGIILTVLGLLMFVAGVSMFTYQGKPLSPFLSKIGMYSFILWFPVVIIGIILIIKKKS' A
#
# COMPACT_ATOMS: atom_id res chain seq x y z
N MET A 1 -14.19 -13.63 12.48
CA MET A 1 -13.04 -13.43 11.57
C MET A 1 -11.75 -13.63 12.35
N THR A 2 -10.81 -14.45 11.87
CA THR A 2 -9.54 -14.70 12.58
C THR A 2 -8.65 -13.45 12.58
N ILE A 3 -7.72 -13.35 13.54
CA ILE A 3 -6.79 -12.21 13.64
C ILE A 3 -6.01 -12.01 12.33
N ASN A 4 -5.56 -13.11 11.70
CA ASN A 4 -4.82 -13.09 10.44
C ASN A 4 -5.64 -12.53 9.28
N LYS A 5 -6.94 -12.85 9.21
CA LYS A 5 -7.84 -12.26 8.21
C LYS A 5 -8.05 -10.77 8.44
N LYS A 6 -8.14 -10.31 9.70
CA LYS A 6 -8.23 -8.87 10.03
C LYS A 6 -6.99 -8.13 9.56
N ILE A 7 -5.80 -8.66 9.89
CA ILE A 7 -4.52 -8.09 9.47
C ILE A 7 -4.41 -8.08 7.94
N GLY A 8 -4.80 -9.17 7.27
CA GLY A 8 -4.76 -9.25 5.80
C GLY A 8 -5.65 -8.22 5.11
N ILE A 9 -6.87 -7.98 5.61
CA ILE A 9 -7.75 -6.91 5.08
C ILE A 9 -7.11 -5.54 5.28
N ILE A 10 -6.59 -5.25 6.48
CA ILE A 10 -5.94 -3.96 6.78
C ILE A 10 -4.74 -3.74 5.84
N LEU A 11 -3.90 -4.75 5.65
CA LEU A 11 -2.74 -4.67 4.75
C LEU A 11 -3.16 -4.45 3.29
N THR A 12 -4.21 -5.12 2.85
CA THR A 12 -4.74 -4.93 1.49
C THR A 12 -5.23 -3.50 1.29
N VAL A 13 -5.98 -2.95 2.24
CA VAL A 13 -6.47 -1.56 2.20
C VAL A 13 -5.30 -0.57 2.23
N LEU A 14 -4.31 -0.77 3.10
CA LEU A 14 -3.12 0.05 3.16
C LEU A 14 -2.34 0.03 1.83
N GLY A 15 -2.16 -1.15 1.24
CA GLY A 15 -1.51 -1.28 -0.06
C GLY A 15 -2.25 -0.51 -1.15
N LEU A 16 -3.59 -0.56 -1.20
CA LEU A 16 -4.37 0.24 -2.15
C LEU A 16 -4.23 1.75 -1.92
N LEU A 17 -4.20 2.19 -0.66
CA LEU A 17 -3.96 3.61 -0.33
C LEU A 17 -2.55 4.05 -0.75
N MET A 18 -1.53 3.19 -0.56
CA MET A 18 -0.16 3.45 -1.01
C MET A 18 -0.09 3.56 -2.53
N PHE A 19 -0.85 2.74 -3.27
CA PHE A 19 -0.94 2.84 -4.72
C PHE A 19 -1.52 4.20 -5.16
N VAL A 20 -2.67 4.57 -4.60
CA VAL A 20 -3.33 5.86 -4.91
C VAL A 20 -2.40 7.03 -4.57
N ALA A 21 -1.77 7.01 -3.39
CA ALA A 21 -0.84 8.06 -2.97
C ALA A 21 0.41 8.11 -3.87
N GLY A 22 0.98 6.96 -4.21
CA GLY A 22 2.13 6.85 -5.11
C GLY A 22 1.82 7.44 -6.49
N VAL A 23 0.73 6.99 -7.13
CA VAL A 23 0.29 7.50 -8.44
C VAL A 23 -0.02 8.99 -8.39
N SER A 24 -0.69 9.46 -7.33
CA SER A 24 -0.99 10.88 -7.15
C SER A 24 0.27 11.73 -7.08
N MET A 25 1.31 11.27 -6.39
CA MET A 25 2.60 11.99 -6.33
C MET A 25 3.38 11.92 -7.64
N PHE A 26 3.28 10.83 -8.40
CA PHE A 26 3.89 10.70 -9.74
C PHE A 26 3.23 11.63 -10.78
N THR A 27 1.92 11.82 -10.68
CA THR A 27 1.12 12.64 -11.61
C THR A 27 0.96 14.09 -11.17
N TYR A 28 1.50 14.45 -10.00
CA TYR A 28 1.39 15.78 -9.45
C TYR A 28 2.23 16.79 -10.26
N GLN A 29 1.54 17.77 -10.85
CA GLN A 29 2.14 18.84 -11.70
C GLN A 29 2.21 20.20 -10.99
N GLY A 30 1.94 20.25 -9.68
CA GLY A 30 1.96 21.50 -8.90
C GLY A 30 3.37 21.93 -8.48
N LYS A 31 3.43 22.83 -7.50
CA LYS A 31 4.70 23.33 -6.93
C LYS A 31 5.57 22.16 -6.45
N PRO A 32 6.90 22.18 -6.65
CA PRO A 32 7.79 21.08 -6.31
C PRO A 32 7.50 20.51 -4.92
N LEU A 33 7.25 19.20 -4.85
CA LEU A 33 7.06 18.50 -3.59
C LEU A 33 8.36 18.56 -2.78
N SER A 34 8.25 18.63 -1.45
CA SER A 34 9.44 18.56 -0.61
C SER A 34 10.18 17.23 -0.83
N PRO A 35 11.51 17.19 -0.69
CA PRO A 35 12.29 15.97 -0.90
C PRO A 35 11.82 14.78 -0.06
N PHE A 36 11.31 15.08 1.14
CA PHE A 36 10.73 14.09 2.05
C PHE A 36 9.45 13.48 1.47
N LEU A 37 8.53 14.32 1.00
CA LEU A 37 7.25 13.87 0.48
C LEU A 37 7.43 13.08 -0.82
N SER A 38 8.34 13.52 -1.69
CA SER A 38 8.70 12.79 -2.92
C SER A 38 9.25 11.38 -2.63
N LYS A 39 10.09 11.22 -1.59
CA LYS A 39 10.59 9.89 -1.18
C LYS A 39 9.46 8.99 -0.67
N ILE A 40 8.53 9.52 0.11
CA ILE A 40 7.37 8.76 0.60
C ILE A 40 6.51 8.28 -0.57
N GLY A 41 6.25 9.14 -1.56
CA GLY A 41 5.53 8.76 -2.78
C GLY A 41 6.20 7.62 -3.53
N MET A 42 7.53 7.71 -3.69
CA MET A 42 8.31 6.66 -4.34
C MET A 42 8.22 5.32 -3.59
N TYR A 43 8.42 5.32 -2.27
CA TYR A 43 8.27 4.10 -1.47
C TYR A 43 6.85 3.54 -1.51
N SER A 44 5.84 4.42 -1.50
CA SER A 44 4.43 4.00 -1.60
C SER A 44 4.16 3.29 -2.93
N PHE A 45 4.71 3.81 -4.03
CA PHE A 45 4.58 3.21 -5.36
C PHE A 45 5.42 1.94 -5.58
N ILE A 46 6.52 1.75 -4.85
CA ILE A 46 7.29 0.50 -4.93
C ILE A 46 6.66 -0.59 -4.05
N LEU A 47 6.18 -0.22 -2.86
CA LEU A 47 5.76 -1.17 -1.84
C LEU A 47 4.27 -1.53 -1.88
N TRP A 48 3.41 -0.79 -2.60
CA TRP A 48 1.98 -1.10 -2.64
C TRP A 48 1.71 -2.54 -3.09
N PHE A 49 2.37 -2.98 -4.16
CA PHE A 49 2.14 -4.30 -4.77
C PHE A 49 2.51 -5.46 -3.83
N PRO A 50 3.74 -5.52 -3.24
CA PRO A 50 4.07 -6.57 -2.29
C PRO A 50 3.19 -6.53 -1.03
N VAL A 51 2.79 -5.34 -0.56
CA VAL A 51 1.89 -5.21 0.61
C VAL A 51 0.50 -5.77 0.30
N VAL A 52 -0.07 -5.49 -0.88
CA VAL A 52 -1.34 -6.07 -1.33
C VAL A 52 -1.24 -7.59 -1.45
N ILE A 53 -0.15 -8.13 -2.01
CA ILE A 53 0.06 -9.58 -2.14
C ILE A 53 0.05 -10.24 -0.76
N ILE A 54 0.83 -9.71 0.20
CA ILE A 54 0.88 -10.25 1.57
C ILE A 54 -0.51 -10.20 2.22
N GLY A 55 -1.24 -9.10 2.04
CA GLY A 55 -2.60 -8.94 2.53
C GLY A 55 -3.55 -10.03 2.00
N ILE A 56 -3.55 -10.25 0.68
CA ILE A 56 -4.35 -11.28 0.01
C ILE A 56 -3.97 -12.68 0.50
N ILE A 57 -2.68 -13.00 0.60
CA ILE A 57 -2.20 -14.30 1.10
C ILE A 57 -2.75 -14.56 2.51
N LEU A 58 -2.70 -13.57 3.40
CA LEU A 58 -3.21 -13.70 4.77
C LEU A 58 -4.74 -13.88 4.82
N ILE A 59 -5.48 -13.32 3.86
CA ILE A 59 -6.93 -13.50 3.75
C ILE A 59 -7.27 -14.93 3.28
N ILE A 60 -6.56 -15.42 2.27
CA ILE A 60 -6.81 -16.73 1.63
C ILE A 60 -6.29 -17.87 2.50
N LYS A 61 -5.20 -17.67 3.24
CA LYS A 61 -4.59 -18.71 4.08
C LYS A 61 -5.63 -19.32 5.02
N LYS A 62 -6.03 -20.55 4.70
CA LYS A 62 -6.94 -21.34 5.53
C LYS A 62 -6.25 -21.58 6.87
N LYS A 63 -6.99 -21.40 7.96
CA LYS A 63 -6.52 -21.76 9.30
C LYS A 63 -6.34 -23.27 9.28
N SER A 64 -5.10 -23.74 9.12
CA SER A 64 -4.74 -25.15 9.30
C SER A 64 -4.75 -25.50 10.77
#